data_AF-A0A7C7UD91-F1
#
_entry.id   AF-A0A7C7UD91-F1
#
_cell.length_a   1.000
_cell.length_b   1.000
_cell.length_c   1.000
_cell.angle_alpha   90.00
_cell.angle_beta   90.00
_cell.angle_gamma   90.00
#
_symmetry.space_group_name_H-M   'P 1'
#
loop_
_entity.id
_entity.type
_entity.pdbx_description
1 polymer ?
#
loop_
_entity_poly.entity_id
_entity_poly.type
_entity_poly.pdbx_seq_one_letter_code
_entity_poly.pdbx_strand_id
1 'polypeptide(L)'
;MWWTSLRRLEGEFWRAVKIIGDEALRRRVERFLGKAFKRLEGEGLNFFEAPAGRSQHHAYAGGLVQHTLSTLRIALAMVENLARYYGFRTINKDYVAAGVLLHDLYKPLTYRVTTEGSYEFSKLGSRLDHLTLLVADASKMGFPLDFLHVLAASHGEWGPMPPRTMEALIVHLADLTDSKFAGQISRAAQNILRGQGKPIPTTLTMKEALKVIVGFKP
;
A
#
# COMPACT_ATOMS: atom_id res chain seq x y z
N MET A 1 -16.77 8.58 -14.12
CA MET A 1 -16.29 9.30 -12.92
C MET A 1 -15.39 8.43 -12.03
N TRP A 2 -15.70 7.15 -11.79
CA TRP A 2 -14.82 6.22 -11.06
C TRP A 2 -13.64 5.72 -11.91
N TRP A 3 -13.92 5.27 -13.15
CA TRP A 3 -12.90 4.82 -14.11
C TRP A 3 -11.84 5.88 -14.47
N THR A 4 -12.26 7.14 -14.54
CA THR A 4 -11.38 8.30 -14.74
C THR A 4 -10.45 8.54 -13.55
N SER A 5 -10.86 8.17 -12.34
CA SER A 5 -10.01 8.26 -11.14
C SER A 5 -8.99 7.12 -11.09
N LEU A 6 -9.37 5.91 -11.46
CA LEU A 6 -8.46 4.75 -11.48
C LEU A 6 -7.35 4.92 -12.51
N ARG A 7 -7.68 5.31 -13.75
CA ARG A 7 -6.66 5.62 -14.77
C ARG A 7 -5.68 6.71 -14.33
N ARG A 8 -6.17 7.68 -13.55
CA ARG A 8 -5.30 8.72 -12.98
C ARG A 8 -4.32 8.12 -11.97
N LEU A 9 -4.79 7.31 -11.03
CA LEU A 9 -3.96 6.65 -10.01
C LEU A 9 -2.95 5.68 -10.63
N GLU A 10 -3.35 4.93 -11.66
CA GLU A 10 -2.44 4.09 -12.43
C GLU A 10 -1.34 4.92 -13.10
N GLY A 11 -1.70 6.05 -13.74
CA GLY A 11 -0.72 6.97 -14.29
C GLY A 11 0.20 7.59 -13.23
N GLU A 12 -0.32 7.89 -12.03
CA GLU A 12 0.47 8.35 -10.88
C GLU A 12 1.43 7.27 -10.39
N PHE A 13 0.99 6.01 -10.33
CA PHE A 13 1.83 4.86 -9.95
C PHE A 13 3.01 4.68 -10.92
N TRP A 14 2.77 4.71 -12.23
CA TRP A 14 3.86 4.60 -13.19
C TRP A 14 4.81 5.80 -13.17
N ARG A 15 4.32 7.02 -12.91
CA ARG A 15 5.19 8.18 -12.63
C ARG A 15 6.01 7.99 -11.36
N ALA A 16 5.42 7.41 -10.32
CA ALA A 16 6.12 7.10 -9.08
C ALA A 16 7.25 6.08 -9.31
N VAL A 17 7.07 5.07 -10.16
CA VAL A 17 8.17 4.15 -10.56
C VAL A 17 9.34 4.90 -11.19
N LYS A 18 9.08 5.99 -11.93
CA LYS A 18 10.14 6.79 -12.59
C LYS A 18 10.98 7.63 -11.62
N ILE A 19 10.55 7.83 -10.37
CA ILE A 19 11.36 8.57 -9.38
C ILE A 19 12.55 7.76 -8.88
N ILE A 20 12.56 6.44 -9.08
CA ILE A 20 13.70 5.57 -8.80
C ILE A 20 14.84 6.00 -9.73
N GLY A 21 15.88 6.60 -9.15
CA GLY A 21 17.03 7.19 -9.84
C GLY A 21 18.00 6.14 -10.35
N ASP A 22 18.33 5.15 -9.53
CA ASP A 22 19.12 3.98 -9.95
C ASP A 22 18.43 3.24 -11.10
N GLU A 23 19.01 3.32 -12.29
CA GLU A 23 18.40 2.73 -13.48
C GLU A 23 18.38 1.19 -13.46
N ALA A 24 19.38 0.56 -12.85
CA ALA A 24 19.45 -0.90 -12.79
C ALA A 24 18.36 -1.44 -11.88
N LEU A 25 18.15 -0.80 -10.72
CA LEU A 25 17.04 -1.08 -9.82
C LEU A 25 15.70 -0.78 -10.49
N ARG A 26 15.54 0.41 -11.09
CA ARG A 26 14.28 0.79 -11.77
C ARG A 26 13.89 -0.22 -12.85
N ARG A 27 14.82 -0.61 -13.72
CA ARG A 27 14.57 -1.64 -14.75
C ARG A 27 14.20 -2.98 -14.12
N ARG A 28 14.82 -3.35 -12.98
CA ARG A 28 14.47 -4.60 -12.27
C ARG A 28 13.08 -4.53 -11.67
N VAL A 29 12.71 -3.40 -11.06
CA VAL A 29 11.36 -3.12 -10.53
C VAL A 29 10.31 -3.17 -11.64
N GLU A 30 10.55 -2.52 -12.78
CA GLU A 30 9.64 -2.56 -13.94
C GLU A 30 9.41 -3.98 -14.46
N ARG A 31 10.49 -4.77 -14.62
CA ARG A 31 10.37 -6.19 -15.00
C ARG A 31 9.62 -7.01 -13.96
N PHE A 32 9.85 -6.74 -12.68
CA PHE A 32 9.18 -7.44 -11.59
C PHE A 32 7.68 -7.13 -11.56
N LEU A 33 7.30 -5.85 -11.67
CA LEU A 33 5.92 -5.41 -11.79
C LEU A 33 5.21 -6.06 -12.99
N GLY A 34 5.86 -6.11 -14.16
CA GLY A 34 5.29 -6.77 -15.33
C GLY A 34 4.99 -8.26 -15.11
N LYS A 35 5.91 -8.99 -14.47
CA LYS A 35 5.69 -10.40 -14.09
C LYS A 35 4.60 -10.56 -13.05
N ALA A 36 4.61 -9.71 -12.03
CA ALA A 36 3.63 -9.70 -10.96
C ALA A 36 2.22 -9.44 -11.49
N PHE A 37 2.02 -8.39 -12.29
CA PHE A 37 0.71 -8.05 -12.86
C PHE A 37 0.17 -9.17 -13.76
N LYS A 38 1.01 -9.79 -14.59
CA LYS A 38 0.61 -10.97 -15.37
C LYS A 38 0.14 -12.13 -14.48
N ARG A 39 0.80 -12.34 -13.33
CA ARG A 39 0.37 -13.34 -12.34
C ARG A 39 -0.96 -12.96 -11.69
N LEU A 40 -1.13 -11.70 -11.30
CA LEU A 40 -2.37 -11.21 -10.70
C LEU A 40 -3.56 -11.37 -11.65
N GLU A 41 -3.39 -11.11 -12.95
CA GLU A 41 -4.43 -11.32 -13.97
C GLU A 41 -4.94 -12.77 -14.03
N GLY A 42 -4.08 -13.76 -13.75
CA GLY A 42 -4.43 -15.17 -13.79
C GLY A 42 -4.90 -15.77 -12.45
N GLU A 43 -4.47 -15.21 -11.32
CA GLU A 43 -4.58 -15.85 -10.00
C GLU A 43 -5.27 -14.99 -8.92
N GLY A 44 -5.43 -13.69 -9.13
CA GLY A 44 -5.89 -12.76 -8.09
C GLY A 44 -6.74 -11.62 -8.61
N LEU A 45 -6.88 -10.59 -7.78
CA LEU A 45 -7.53 -9.35 -8.18
C LEU A 45 -6.58 -8.45 -8.97
N ASN A 46 -7.12 -7.56 -9.80
CA ASN A 46 -6.33 -6.51 -10.42
C ASN A 46 -5.76 -5.57 -9.33
N PHE A 47 -4.46 -5.31 -9.33
CA PHE A 47 -3.79 -4.45 -8.33
C PHE A 47 -4.42 -3.06 -8.21
N PHE A 48 -4.78 -2.44 -9.34
CA PHE A 48 -5.35 -1.10 -9.38
C PHE A 48 -6.81 -1.07 -8.91
N GLU A 49 -7.48 -2.21 -8.84
CA GLU A 49 -8.87 -2.32 -8.39
C GLU A 49 -8.99 -3.01 -7.02
N ALA A 50 -7.90 -3.57 -6.50
CA ALA A 50 -7.88 -4.26 -5.22
C ALA A 50 -7.99 -3.30 -4.03
N PRO A 51 -8.50 -3.79 -2.88
CA PRO A 51 -8.45 -3.08 -1.61
C PRO A 51 -7.06 -3.18 -0.97
N ALA A 52 -6.68 -2.21 -0.14
CA ALA A 52 -5.44 -2.33 0.65
C ALA A 52 -5.63 -3.20 1.90
N GLY A 53 -6.85 -3.28 2.43
CA GLY A 53 -7.20 -4.15 3.56
C GLY A 53 -8.61 -4.70 3.42
N ARG A 54 -8.92 -5.78 4.16
CA ARG A 54 -10.24 -6.42 4.10
C ARG A 54 -11.38 -5.56 4.64
N SER A 55 -11.14 -4.84 5.74
CA SER A 55 -12.20 -4.13 6.47
C SER A 55 -11.74 -2.88 7.26
N GLN A 56 -10.43 -2.63 7.37
CA GLN A 56 -9.90 -1.62 8.30
C GLN A 56 -9.54 -0.31 7.60
N HIS A 57 -8.58 -0.34 6.67
CA HIS A 57 -8.09 0.81 5.92
C HIS A 57 -8.17 0.51 4.43
N HIS A 58 -8.55 1.53 3.64
CA HIS A 58 -8.61 1.40 2.18
C HIS A 58 -9.36 0.15 1.68
N ALA A 59 -10.41 -0.27 2.40
CA ALA A 59 -11.18 -1.48 2.16
C ALA A 59 -12.25 -1.27 1.08
N TYR A 60 -11.80 -0.82 -0.09
CA TYR A 60 -12.64 -0.49 -1.24
C TYR A 60 -11.84 -0.65 -2.53
N ALA A 61 -12.54 -0.78 -3.66
CA ALA A 61 -11.90 -0.95 -4.95
C ALA A 61 -11.05 0.28 -5.32
N GLY A 62 -9.79 0.03 -5.68
CA GLY A 62 -8.76 1.07 -5.88
C GLY A 62 -8.11 1.60 -4.61
N GLY A 63 -8.46 1.02 -3.46
CA GLY A 63 -7.85 1.37 -2.17
C GLY A 63 -6.35 1.05 -2.12
N LEU A 64 -5.90 -0.05 -2.75
CA LEU A 64 -4.51 -0.50 -2.70
C LEU A 64 -3.54 0.47 -3.39
N VAL A 65 -3.86 0.92 -4.62
CA VAL A 65 -3.03 1.90 -5.31
C VAL A 65 -3.06 3.26 -4.62
N GLN A 66 -4.21 3.66 -4.05
CA GLN A 66 -4.31 4.89 -3.28
C GLN A 66 -3.43 4.84 -2.02
N HIS A 67 -3.49 3.73 -1.28
CA HIS A 67 -2.63 3.47 -0.12
C HIS A 67 -1.15 3.53 -0.52
N THR A 68 -0.74 2.76 -1.54
CA THR A 68 0.65 2.73 -2.03
C THR A 68 1.20 4.13 -2.36
N LEU A 69 0.42 4.95 -3.06
CA LEU A 69 0.82 6.31 -3.42
C LEU A 69 0.88 7.26 -2.21
N SER A 70 -0.05 7.13 -1.26
CA SER A 70 -0.07 7.91 -0.02
C SER A 70 1.14 7.54 0.86
N THR A 71 1.37 6.24 1.07
CA THR A 71 2.54 5.69 1.76
C THR A 71 3.84 6.20 1.15
N LEU A 72 3.93 6.28 -0.18
CA LEU A 72 5.14 6.78 -0.84
C LEU A 72 5.40 8.24 -0.50
N ARG A 73 4.36 9.08 -0.49
CA ARG A 73 4.50 10.49 -0.12
C ARG A 73 4.92 10.65 1.34
N ILE A 74 4.35 9.86 2.24
CA ILE A 74 4.71 9.84 3.66
C ILE A 74 6.18 9.43 3.82
N ALA A 75 6.60 8.33 3.17
CA ALA A 75 7.96 7.84 3.22
C ALA A 75 8.99 8.88 2.73
N LEU A 76 8.71 9.54 1.60
CA LEU A 76 9.58 10.60 1.08
C LEU A 76 9.65 11.81 2.01
N ALA A 77 8.54 12.17 2.67
CA ALA A 77 8.53 13.23 3.69
C ALA A 77 9.36 12.85 4.93
N MET A 78 9.32 11.58 5.37
CA MET A 78 10.19 11.08 6.45
C MET A 78 11.67 11.18 6.06
N VAL A 79 12.02 10.79 4.83
CA VAL A 79 13.39 10.94 4.29
C VAL A 79 13.84 12.41 4.31
N GLU A 80 12.99 13.33 3.87
CA GLU A 80 13.29 14.77 3.89
C GLU A 80 13.47 15.28 5.32
N ASN A 81 12.59 14.87 6.23
CA ASN A 81 12.66 15.25 7.65
C ASN A 81 13.98 14.79 8.30
N LEU A 82 14.39 13.54 8.05
CA LEU A 82 15.66 12.97 8.50
C LEU A 82 16.86 13.79 8.01
N ALA A 83 16.88 14.13 6.73
CA ALA A 83 17.96 14.92 6.15
C ALA A 83 18.00 16.36 6.71
N ARG A 84 16.83 16.98 6.92
CA ARG A 84 16.71 18.39 7.32
C ARG A 84 16.96 18.62 8.81
N TYR A 85 16.37 17.81 9.67
CA TYR A 85 16.36 18.05 11.12
C TYR A 85 17.36 17.18 11.88
N TYR A 86 17.72 16.01 11.33
CA TYR A 86 18.64 15.07 11.99
C TYR A 86 19.97 14.91 11.23
N GLY A 87 20.15 15.60 10.11
CA GLY A 87 21.37 15.56 9.31
C GLY A 87 21.69 14.19 8.66
N PHE A 88 20.76 13.23 8.74
CA PHE A 88 20.97 11.87 8.24
C PHE A 88 20.67 11.80 6.75
N ARG A 89 21.73 11.85 5.92
CA ARG A 89 21.64 11.94 4.45
C ARG A 89 21.96 10.64 3.72
N THR A 90 22.42 9.61 4.42
CA THR A 90 22.87 8.33 3.85
C THR A 90 21.73 7.33 3.62
N ILE A 91 20.50 7.82 3.39
CA ILE A 91 19.35 6.97 3.06
C ILE A 91 19.37 6.63 1.58
N ASN A 92 19.25 5.35 1.25
CA ASN A 92 18.98 4.92 -0.12
C ASN A 92 17.51 5.19 -0.48
N LYS A 93 17.24 6.37 -1.04
CA LYS A 93 15.90 6.81 -1.43
C LYS A 93 15.26 5.91 -2.48
N ASP A 94 16.06 5.28 -3.34
CA ASP A 94 15.59 4.37 -4.37
C ASP A 94 15.05 3.07 -3.76
N TYR A 95 15.68 2.57 -2.69
CA TYR A 95 15.18 1.43 -1.92
C TYR A 95 13.90 1.77 -1.16
N VAL A 96 13.80 2.97 -0.60
CA VAL A 96 12.55 3.45 0.03
C VAL A 96 11.42 3.51 -1.00
N ALA A 97 11.64 4.16 -2.14
CA ALA A 97 10.63 4.32 -3.18
C ALA A 97 10.20 2.97 -3.76
N ALA A 98 11.15 2.13 -4.16
CA ALA A 98 10.87 0.79 -4.68
C ALA A 98 10.23 -0.11 -3.62
N GLY A 99 10.64 0.00 -2.36
CA GLY A 99 10.10 -0.77 -1.23
C GLY A 99 8.62 -0.48 -1.05
N VAL A 100 8.23 0.81 -0.97
CA VAL A 100 6.83 1.19 -0.88
C VAL A 100 6.03 0.74 -2.10
N LEU A 101 6.55 0.91 -3.32
CA LEU A 101 5.82 0.54 -4.53
C LEU A 101 5.56 -0.98 -4.65
N LEU A 102 6.33 -1.80 -3.96
CA LEU A 102 6.26 -3.26 -4.04
C LEU A 102 5.68 -3.95 -2.81
N HIS A 103 5.73 -3.34 -1.61
CA HIS A 103 5.47 -4.04 -0.34
C HIS A 103 4.13 -4.80 -0.30
N ASP A 104 3.09 -4.24 -0.91
CA ASP A 104 1.75 -4.82 -0.93
C ASP A 104 1.33 -5.37 -2.31
N LEU A 105 2.27 -5.50 -3.24
CA LEU A 105 2.00 -5.90 -4.63
C LEU A 105 1.20 -7.20 -4.75
N TYR A 106 1.38 -8.12 -3.81
CA TYR A 106 0.72 -9.42 -3.78
C TYR A 106 -0.46 -9.54 -2.82
N LYS A 107 -0.88 -8.47 -2.14
CA LYS A 107 -2.17 -8.44 -1.43
C LYS A 107 -3.34 -8.92 -2.30
N PRO A 108 -3.43 -8.57 -3.61
CA PRO A 108 -4.51 -9.04 -4.48
C PRO A 108 -4.59 -10.56 -4.68
N LEU A 109 -3.51 -11.32 -4.41
CA LEU A 109 -3.54 -12.80 -4.42
C LEU A 109 -4.19 -13.37 -3.15
N THR A 110 -4.16 -12.60 -2.05
CA THR A 110 -4.61 -13.05 -0.72
C THR A 110 -6.09 -12.80 -0.47
N TYR A 111 -6.76 -12.06 -1.35
CA TYR A 111 -8.16 -11.67 -1.20
C TYR A 111 -9.05 -12.20 -2.33
N ARG A 112 -10.34 -12.35 -2.03
CA ARG A 112 -11.41 -12.55 -3.01
C ARG A 112 -12.60 -11.64 -2.66
N VAL A 113 -13.39 -11.30 -3.68
CA VAL A 113 -14.62 -10.50 -3.53
C VAL A 113 -15.78 -11.43 -3.20
N THR A 114 -16.57 -11.10 -2.18
CA THR A 114 -17.78 -11.84 -1.81
C THR A 114 -18.96 -11.45 -2.71
N THR A 115 -20.04 -12.22 -2.68
CA THR A 115 -21.28 -11.92 -3.40
C THR A 115 -21.90 -10.57 -3.00
N GLU A 116 -21.63 -10.11 -1.79
CA GLU A 116 -22.08 -8.84 -1.22
C GLU A 116 -21.13 -7.67 -1.53
N GLY A 117 -20.06 -7.92 -2.30
CA GLY A 117 -19.06 -6.90 -2.66
C GLY A 117 -18.06 -6.57 -1.55
N SER A 118 -17.99 -7.39 -0.50
CA SER A 118 -16.97 -7.29 0.55
C SER A 118 -15.72 -8.10 0.22
N TYR A 119 -14.70 -8.08 1.07
CA TYR A 119 -13.45 -8.81 0.85
C TYR A 119 -13.20 -9.85 1.93
N GLU A 120 -12.78 -11.04 1.51
CA GLU A 120 -12.35 -12.14 2.38
C GLU A 120 -11.05 -12.77 1.92
N PHE A 121 -10.45 -13.62 2.74
CA PHE A 121 -9.24 -14.33 2.34
C PHE A 121 -9.54 -15.27 1.18
N SER A 122 -8.67 -15.27 0.18
CA SER A 122 -8.62 -16.32 -0.83
C SER A 122 -8.13 -17.63 -0.20
N LYS A 123 -8.25 -18.75 -0.92
CA LYS A 123 -7.66 -20.03 -0.47
C LYS A 123 -6.17 -19.88 -0.16
N LEU A 124 -5.44 -19.16 -1.00
CA LEU A 124 -4.01 -18.85 -0.80
C LEU A 124 -3.80 -17.96 0.42
N GLY A 125 -4.54 -16.84 0.53
CA GLY A 125 -4.45 -15.90 1.65
C GLY A 125 -4.81 -16.49 3.00
N SER A 126 -5.54 -17.61 3.04
CA SER A 126 -5.84 -18.35 4.27
C SER A 126 -4.67 -19.21 4.80
N ARG A 127 -3.57 -19.28 4.05
CA ARG A 127 -2.40 -20.14 4.36
C ARG A 127 -1.06 -19.41 4.23
N LEU A 128 -0.94 -18.44 3.32
CA LEU A 128 0.27 -17.68 3.06
C LEU A 128 -0.06 -16.19 2.97
N ASP A 129 0.80 -15.36 3.56
CA ASP A 129 0.73 -13.90 3.44
C ASP A 129 1.38 -13.40 2.15
N HIS A 130 1.09 -12.15 1.78
CA HIS A 130 1.59 -11.55 0.55
C HIS A 130 3.09 -11.22 0.61
N LEU A 131 3.66 -10.93 1.78
CA LEU A 131 5.09 -10.62 1.92
C LEU A 131 5.95 -11.87 1.69
N THR A 132 5.52 -13.02 2.21
CA THR A 132 6.18 -14.30 1.95
C THR A 132 6.25 -14.60 0.45
N LEU A 133 5.13 -14.41 -0.27
CA LEU A 133 5.08 -14.57 -1.72
C LEU A 133 5.97 -13.55 -2.44
N LEU A 134 5.94 -12.28 -1.99
CA LEU A 134 6.67 -11.17 -2.58
C LEU A 134 8.18 -11.38 -2.47
N VAL A 135 8.67 -11.69 -1.28
CA VAL A 135 10.10 -11.89 -1.00
C VAL A 135 10.62 -13.13 -1.75
N ALA A 136 9.82 -14.20 -1.84
CA ALA A 136 10.19 -15.39 -2.59
C ALA A 136 10.40 -15.08 -4.09
N ASP A 137 9.48 -14.35 -4.71
CA ASP A 137 9.60 -14.00 -6.14
C ASP A 137 10.67 -12.91 -6.39
N ALA A 138 10.82 -11.95 -5.47
CA ALA A 138 11.87 -10.94 -5.54
C ALA A 138 13.26 -11.57 -5.41
N SER A 139 13.45 -12.54 -4.52
CA SER A 139 14.71 -13.28 -4.37
C SER A 139 15.09 -14.00 -5.67
N LYS A 140 14.15 -14.70 -6.32
CA LYS A 140 14.36 -15.34 -7.64
C LYS A 140 14.71 -14.35 -8.75
N MET A 141 14.30 -13.10 -8.62
CA MET A 141 14.62 -12.01 -9.55
C MET A 141 15.99 -11.36 -9.29
N GLY A 142 16.73 -11.83 -8.28
CA GLY A 142 18.07 -11.35 -7.95
C GLY A 142 18.07 -9.94 -7.38
N PHE A 143 17.01 -9.55 -6.66
CA PHE A 143 17.07 -8.34 -5.85
C PHE A 143 18.14 -8.48 -4.74
N PRO A 144 18.88 -7.40 -4.42
CA PRO A 144 19.94 -7.46 -3.42
C PRO A 144 19.39 -7.69 -2.02
N LEU A 145 20.19 -8.30 -1.14
CA LEU A 145 19.79 -8.67 0.22
C LEU A 145 19.17 -7.51 1.00
N ASP A 146 19.81 -6.34 0.98
CA ASP A 146 19.32 -5.16 1.70
C ASP A 146 17.95 -4.70 1.20
N PHE A 147 17.65 -4.86 -0.10
CA PHE A 147 16.32 -4.56 -0.62
C PHE A 147 15.30 -5.65 -0.29
N LEU A 148 15.69 -6.92 -0.30
CA LEU A 148 14.84 -8.01 0.16
C LEU A 148 14.43 -7.81 1.63
N HIS A 149 15.35 -7.30 2.46
CA HIS A 149 15.06 -6.93 3.85
C HIS A 149 14.05 -5.77 3.95
N VAL A 150 14.14 -4.76 3.08
CA VAL A 150 13.13 -3.68 3.00
C VAL A 150 11.73 -4.26 2.73
N LEU A 151 11.60 -5.19 1.79
CA LEU A 151 10.32 -5.83 1.50
C LEU A 151 9.85 -6.70 2.67
N ALA A 152 10.71 -7.57 3.18
CA ALA A 152 10.40 -8.49 4.27
C ALA A 152 9.97 -7.76 5.56
N ALA A 153 10.62 -6.65 5.89
CA ALA A 153 10.35 -5.92 7.13
C ALA A 153 9.31 -4.80 7.00
N SER A 154 8.67 -4.66 5.84
CA SER A 154 7.71 -3.57 5.56
C SER A 154 6.50 -3.57 6.49
N HIS A 155 6.06 -4.73 7.00
CA HIS A 155 4.98 -4.81 8.00
C HIS A 155 5.49 -4.88 9.45
N GLY A 156 6.81 -4.78 9.64
CA GLY A 156 7.48 -4.78 10.94
C GLY A 156 7.14 -5.99 11.79
N GLU A 157 6.64 -5.75 13.01
CA GLU A 157 6.21 -6.79 13.95
C GLU A 157 5.06 -7.68 13.42
N TRP A 158 4.31 -7.21 12.43
CA TRP A 158 3.26 -7.99 11.73
C TRP A 158 3.73 -8.65 10.44
N GLY A 159 4.99 -8.43 10.08
CA GLY A 159 5.66 -9.10 8.98
C GLY A 159 6.52 -10.28 9.44
N PRO A 160 7.27 -10.91 8.52
CA PRO A 160 8.20 -11.98 8.85
C PRO A 160 9.36 -11.53 9.75
N MET A 161 9.68 -10.23 9.79
CA MET A 161 10.73 -9.68 10.66
C MET A 161 10.62 -8.17 10.89
N PRO A 162 11.17 -7.65 12.00
CA PRO A 162 11.22 -6.21 12.24
C PRO A 162 12.28 -5.50 11.37
N PRO A 163 12.17 -4.17 11.18
CA PRO A 163 13.16 -3.39 10.46
C PRO A 163 14.52 -3.42 11.15
N ARG A 164 15.59 -3.45 10.34
CA ARG A 164 17.00 -3.41 10.78
C ARG A 164 17.85 -2.42 9.99
N THR A 165 17.24 -1.75 9.02
CA THR A 165 17.83 -0.69 8.22
C THR A 165 16.88 0.50 8.24
N MET A 166 17.40 1.69 7.98
CA MET A 166 16.58 2.90 7.96
C MET A 166 15.57 2.90 6.82
N GLU A 167 15.93 2.35 5.67
CA GLU A 167 15.04 2.19 4.52
C GLU A 167 13.84 1.32 4.90
N ALA A 168 14.08 0.18 5.53
CA ALA A 168 13.03 -0.72 5.98
C ALA A 168 12.15 -0.08 7.06
N LEU A 169 12.77 0.66 7.99
CA LEU A 169 12.05 1.35 9.05
C LEU A 169 11.15 2.46 8.49
N ILE A 170 11.62 3.21 7.51
CA ILE A 170 10.85 4.26 6.83
C ILE A 170 9.66 3.65 6.10
N VAL A 171 9.87 2.57 5.33
CA VAL A 171 8.78 1.89 4.62
C VAL A 171 7.73 1.38 5.62
N HIS A 172 8.17 0.75 6.71
CA HIS A 172 7.28 0.26 7.76
C HIS A 172 6.48 1.37 8.44
N LEU A 173 7.14 2.43 8.89
CA LEU A 173 6.47 3.52 9.59
C LEU A 173 5.54 4.30 8.65
N ALA A 174 5.90 4.43 7.37
CA ALA A 174 5.03 5.06 6.39
C ALA A 174 3.76 4.25 6.13
N ASP A 175 3.87 2.93 5.94
CA ASP A 175 2.71 2.03 5.80
C ASP A 175 1.81 2.12 7.05
N LEU A 176 2.41 1.96 8.23
CA LEU A 176 1.68 2.03 9.49
C LEU A 176 0.96 3.38 9.67
N THR A 177 1.60 4.48 9.28
CA THR A 177 1.04 5.83 9.37
C THR A 177 -0.18 5.97 8.46
N ASP A 178 -0.07 5.59 7.19
CA ASP A 178 -1.18 5.68 6.24
C ASP A 178 -2.36 4.79 6.68
N SER A 179 -2.06 3.52 6.97
CA SER A 179 -3.02 2.52 7.40
C SER A 179 -3.78 2.95 8.66
N LYS A 180 -3.08 3.47 9.68
CA LYS A 180 -3.73 4.01 10.89
C LYS A 180 -4.54 5.26 10.59
N PHE A 181 -3.99 6.21 9.84
CA PHE A 181 -4.66 7.48 9.58
C PHE A 181 -5.95 7.28 8.79
N ALA A 182 -5.91 6.49 7.71
CA ALA A 182 -7.09 6.14 6.92
C ALA A 182 -8.14 5.40 7.76
N GLY A 183 -7.72 4.45 8.60
CA GLY A 183 -8.62 3.76 9.53
C GLY A 183 -9.32 4.71 10.51
N GLN A 184 -8.59 5.68 11.07
CA GLN A 184 -9.16 6.68 11.98
C GLN A 184 -10.11 7.65 11.26
N ILE A 185 -9.80 8.06 10.03
CA ILE A 185 -10.71 8.87 9.20
C ILE A 185 -12.03 8.14 8.97
N SER A 186 -11.99 6.86 8.56
CA SER A 186 -13.19 6.04 8.39
C SER A 186 -14.00 5.96 9.70
N ARG A 187 -13.34 5.69 10.82
CA ARG A 187 -14.01 5.57 12.12
C ARG A 187 -14.65 6.89 12.57
N ALA A 188 -13.97 8.01 12.37
CA ALA A 188 -14.50 9.34 12.69
C ALA A 188 -15.78 9.63 11.87
N ALA A 189 -15.77 9.36 10.57
CA ALA A 189 -16.95 9.52 9.72
C ALA A 189 -18.11 8.60 10.15
N GLN A 190 -17.84 7.33 10.46
CA GLN A 190 -18.85 6.39 10.95
C GLN A 190 -19.48 6.85 12.27
N ASN A 191 -18.68 7.39 13.19
CA ASN A 191 -19.18 7.92 14.46
C ASN A 191 -20.11 9.13 14.25
N ILE A 192 -19.77 10.03 13.32
CA ILE A 192 -20.63 11.17 12.95
C ILE A 192 -21.97 10.69 12.39
N LEU A 193 -21.95 9.75 11.44
CA LEU A 193 -23.18 9.19 10.86
C LEU A 193 -24.05 8.54 11.93
N ARG A 194 -23.45 7.75 12.82
CA ARG A 194 -24.16 7.11 13.94
C ARG A 194 -24.80 8.14 14.87
N GLY A 195 -24.07 9.21 15.22
CA GLY A 195 -24.60 10.30 16.05
C GLY A 195 -25.78 11.03 15.41
N GLN A 196 -25.84 11.06 14.07
CA GLN A 196 -26.96 11.62 13.31
C GLN A 196 -28.10 10.62 13.04
N GLY A 197 -28.02 9.39 13.58
CA GLY A 197 -29.00 8.33 13.29
C GLY A 197 -29.00 7.86 11.83
N LYS A 198 -27.94 8.16 11.05
CA LYS A 198 -27.83 7.77 9.65
C LYS A 198 -27.26 6.35 9.50
N PRO A 199 -27.69 5.61 8.46
CA PRO A 199 -27.10 4.30 8.17
C PRO A 199 -25.61 4.44 7.86
N ILE A 200 -24.81 3.48 8.34
CA ILE A 200 -23.38 3.43 8.08
C ILE A 200 -23.16 2.62 6.79
N PRO A 201 -22.53 3.19 5.75
CA PRO A 201 -22.20 2.46 4.55
C PRO A 201 -21.28 1.27 4.84
N THR A 202 -21.54 0.14 4.17
CA THR A 202 -20.69 -1.07 4.22
C THR A 202 -19.25 -0.75 3.79
N THR A 203 -19.11 0.14 2.82
CA THR A 203 -17.85 0.60 2.28
C THR A 203 -17.83 2.12 2.29
N LEU A 204 -16.73 2.71 2.76
CA LEU A 204 -16.55 4.14 2.80
C LEU A 204 -15.18 4.50 2.24
N THR A 205 -15.14 5.17 1.09
CA THR A 205 -13.89 5.66 0.52
C THR A 205 -13.35 6.82 1.36
N MET A 206 -12.04 7.09 1.29
CA MET A 206 -11.44 8.25 1.98
C MET A 206 -12.12 9.57 1.59
N LYS A 207 -12.52 9.72 0.33
CA LYS A 207 -13.22 10.92 -0.15
C LYS A 207 -14.60 11.06 0.48
N GLU A 208 -15.34 9.98 0.64
CA GLU A 208 -16.67 10.00 1.27
C GLU A 208 -16.55 10.23 2.78
N ALA A 209 -15.62 9.56 3.45
CA ALA A 209 -15.35 9.75 4.86
C ALA A 209 -15.01 11.23 5.17
N LEU A 210 -14.11 11.83 4.38
CA LEU A 210 -13.74 13.24 4.53
C LEU A 210 -14.92 14.18 4.28
N LYS A 211 -15.81 13.88 3.32
CA LYS A 211 -17.03 14.68 3.10
C LYS A 211 -17.97 14.64 4.29
N VAL A 212 -18.12 13.48 4.94
CA VAL A 212 -18.91 13.36 6.16
C VAL A 212 -18.30 14.22 7.27
N ILE A 213 -16.98 14.14 7.48
CA ILE A 213 -16.29 14.88 8.54
C ILE A 213 -16.35 16.39 8.30
N VAL A 214 -15.99 16.86 7.10
CA VAL A 214 -15.96 18.30 6.77
C VAL A 214 -17.37 18.89 6.67
N GLY A 215 -18.35 18.10 6.22
CA GLY A 215 -19.74 18.51 6.15
C GLY A 215 -20.49 18.47 7.49
N PHE A 216 -19.87 17.91 8.54
CA PHE A 216 -20.47 17.85 9.87
C PHE A 216 -20.53 19.24 10.49
N LYS A 217 -21.74 19.71 10.77
CA LYS A 217 -22.01 20.87 11.62
C LYS A 217 -22.64 20.34 12.91
N PRO A 218 -21.99 20.54 14.07
CA PRO A 218 -22.48 20.03 15.36
C PRO A 218 -23.81 20.67 15.77
#